data_AF-A0A316H1W7-F1
#
_entry.id   AF-A0A316H1W7-F1
#
_cell.length_a   1.000
_cell.length_b   1.000
_cell.length_c   1.000
_cell.angle_alpha   90.00
_cell.angle_beta   90.00
_cell.angle_gamma   90.00
#
_symmetry.space_group_name_H-M   'P 1'
#
loop_
_entity.id
_entity.type
_entity.pdbx_description
1 polymer ?
#
loop_
_entity_poly.entity_id
_entity_poly.type
_entity_poly.pdbx_seq_one_letter_code
_entity_poly.pdbx_strand_id
1 'polypeptide(L)'
;MKPRLNFYTAAPELTKHLVSLTSAINECGLEHSLLHLIKLRASQINGCSYCVDMHSREAKQDGETEQRLWLVAAWKESPLFTERERMAFAWTEAVTNIADAGVPAELYAEAQKHFSGGELVKLTMALGMINTWNRLCVTFHAVHPVAEAKAA
;
A
#
# COMPACT_ATOMS: atom_id res chain seq x y z
N MET A 1 5.82 -10.18 -19.42
CA MET A 1 5.07 -11.15 -18.58
C MET A 1 3.68 -11.36 -19.20
N LYS A 2 3.07 -12.55 -19.11
CA LYS A 2 1.70 -12.79 -19.59
C LYS A 2 0.76 -12.99 -18.37
N PRO A 3 -0.46 -12.41 -18.38
CA PRO A 3 -1.46 -12.69 -17.34
C PRO A 3 -1.80 -14.18 -17.26
N ARG A 4 -1.99 -14.71 -16.05
CA ARG A 4 -2.48 -16.09 -15.83
C ARG A 4 -4.00 -16.16 -15.91
N LEU A 5 -4.68 -15.19 -15.29
CA LEU A 5 -6.13 -15.12 -15.21
C LEU A 5 -6.56 -13.67 -15.00
N ASN A 6 -7.68 -13.27 -15.60
CA ASN A 6 -8.35 -12.03 -15.22
C ASN A 6 -9.31 -12.32 -14.06
N PHE A 7 -8.88 -12.00 -12.83
CA PHE A 7 -9.68 -12.25 -11.62
C PHE A 7 -10.93 -11.34 -11.54
N TYR A 8 -10.96 -10.19 -12.21
CA TYR A 8 -12.17 -9.35 -12.29
C TYR A 8 -13.29 -10.06 -13.04
N THR A 9 -12.98 -10.75 -14.13
CA THR A 9 -13.98 -11.48 -14.92
C THR A 9 -14.26 -12.87 -14.36
N ALA A 10 -13.28 -13.49 -13.68
CA ALA A 10 -13.46 -14.81 -13.09
C ALA A 10 -14.31 -14.80 -11.81
N ALA A 11 -14.29 -13.70 -11.04
CA ALA A 11 -15.07 -13.55 -9.81
C ALA A 11 -15.61 -12.10 -9.65
N PRO A 12 -16.50 -11.63 -10.55
CA PRO A 12 -16.92 -10.24 -10.61
C PRO A 12 -17.60 -9.75 -9.32
N GLU A 13 -18.47 -10.55 -8.73
CA GLU A 13 -19.20 -10.15 -7.50
C GLU A 13 -18.24 -9.92 -6.32
N LEU A 14 -17.24 -10.79 -6.13
CA LEU A 14 -16.26 -10.61 -5.05
C LEU A 14 -15.36 -9.40 -5.31
N THR A 15 -14.87 -9.24 -6.54
CA THR A 15 -13.99 -8.12 -6.88
C THR A 15 -14.69 -6.77 -6.77
N LYS A 16 -15.99 -6.69 -7.08
CA LYS A 16 -16.81 -5.49 -6.86
C LYS A 16 -16.81 -5.04 -5.40
N HIS A 17 -16.89 -5.98 -4.44
CA HIS A 17 -16.83 -5.65 -3.02
C HIS A 17 -15.45 -5.15 -2.59
N LEU A 18 -14.37 -5.72 -3.13
CA LEU A 18 -13.01 -5.22 -2.86
C LEU A 18 -12.82 -3.79 -3.39
N VAL A 19 -13.35 -3.48 -4.57
CA VAL A 19 -13.34 -2.12 -5.13
C VAL A 19 -14.14 -1.16 -4.25
N SER A 20 -15.37 -1.53 -3.86
CA SER A 20 -16.21 -0.71 -2.99
C SER A 20 -15.56 -0.41 -1.64
N LEU A 21 -14.93 -1.41 -1.01
CA LEU A 21 -14.22 -1.21 0.25
C LEU A 21 -12.94 -0.37 0.05
N THR A 22 -12.26 -0.51 -1.09
CA THR A 22 -11.12 0.35 -1.44
C THR A 22 -11.54 1.82 -1.54
N SER A 23 -12.68 2.12 -2.19
CA SER A 23 -13.24 3.48 -2.23
C SER A 23 -13.56 4.01 -0.83
N ALA A 24 -14.24 3.23 0.01
CA ALA A 24 -14.56 3.63 1.37
C ALA A 24 -13.29 3.88 2.23
N ILE A 25 -12.24 3.08 2.03
CA ILE A 25 -10.93 3.29 2.68
C ILE A 25 -10.29 4.60 2.21
N ASN A 26 -10.36 4.92 0.92
CA ASN A 26 -9.81 6.18 0.40
C ASN A 26 -10.51 7.42 0.98
N GLU A 27 -11.77 7.27 1.42
CA GLU A 27 -12.60 8.33 2.01
C GLU A 27 -12.67 8.25 3.54
N CYS A 28 -11.86 7.39 4.18
CA CYS A 28 -12.00 7.11 5.62
C CYS A 28 -11.52 8.25 6.55
N GLY A 29 -11.01 9.35 5.99
CA GLY A 29 -10.52 10.52 6.73
C GLY A 29 -9.05 10.44 7.16
N LEU A 30 -8.31 9.40 6.73
CA LEU A 30 -6.85 9.42 6.74
C LEU A 30 -6.33 10.27 5.59
N GLU A 31 -5.13 10.81 5.74
CA GLU A 31 -4.47 11.62 4.73
C GLU A 31 -4.27 10.83 3.43
N HIS A 32 -4.70 11.37 2.29
CA HIS A 32 -4.56 10.70 1.00
C HIS A 32 -3.09 10.38 0.67
N SER A 33 -2.17 11.30 0.97
CA SER A 33 -0.73 11.08 0.83
C SER A 33 -0.25 9.89 1.66
N LEU A 34 -0.67 9.80 2.93
CA LEU A 34 -0.31 8.68 3.80
C LEU A 34 -0.83 7.35 3.25
N LEU A 35 -2.09 7.31 2.78
CA LEU A 35 -2.68 6.12 2.17
C LEU A 35 -1.91 5.65 0.93
N HIS A 36 -1.42 6.57 0.10
CA HIS A 36 -0.58 6.22 -1.04
C HIS A 36 0.75 5.59 -0.62
N LEU A 37 1.43 6.21 0.35
CA LEU A 37 2.75 5.76 0.81
C LEU A 37 2.70 4.37 1.46
N ILE A 38 1.70 4.09 2.29
CA ILE A 38 1.56 2.76 2.93
C ILE A 38 1.21 1.68 1.91
N LYS A 39 0.37 2.01 0.90
CA LYS A 39 0.02 1.06 -0.16
C LYS A 39 1.23 0.74 -1.02
N LEU A 40 2.04 1.75 -1.35
CA LEU A 40 3.31 1.59 -2.04
C LEU A 40 4.27 0.71 -1.22
N ARG A 41 4.45 1.01 0.07
CA ARG A 41 5.36 0.26 0.94
C ARG A 41 4.95 -1.21 1.09
N ALA A 42 3.68 -1.49 1.37
CA ALA A 42 3.17 -2.86 1.45
C ALA A 42 3.37 -3.61 0.12
N SER A 43 3.13 -2.94 -1.01
CA SER A 43 3.31 -3.52 -2.34
C SER A 43 4.77 -3.83 -2.68
N GLN A 44 5.72 -2.99 -2.23
CA GLN A 44 7.16 -3.25 -2.35
C GLN A 44 7.57 -4.50 -1.56
N ILE A 45 7.08 -4.64 -0.32
CA ILE A 45 7.36 -5.82 0.53
C ILE A 45 6.82 -7.09 -0.13
N ASN A 46 5.58 -7.05 -0.62
CA ASN A 46 4.92 -8.20 -1.26
C ASN A 46 5.38 -8.47 -2.71
N GLY A 47 6.25 -7.63 -3.29
CA GLY A 47 6.71 -7.78 -4.67
C GLY A 47 5.61 -7.62 -5.75
N CYS A 48 4.53 -6.87 -5.47
CA CYS A 48 3.47 -6.62 -6.45
C CYS A 48 3.85 -5.51 -7.43
N SER A 49 4.48 -5.83 -8.57
CA SER A 49 4.86 -4.83 -9.57
C SER A 49 3.67 -4.00 -10.09
N TYR A 50 2.52 -4.64 -10.28
CA TYR A 50 1.29 -3.94 -10.69
C TYR A 50 0.90 -2.84 -9.70
N CYS A 51 0.91 -3.18 -8.42
CA CYS A 51 0.48 -2.30 -7.35
C CYS A 51 1.53 -1.20 -7.08
N VAL A 52 2.83 -1.53 -7.22
CA VAL A 52 3.92 -0.55 -7.13
C VAL A 52 3.78 0.51 -8.24
N ASP A 53 3.57 0.11 -9.49
CA ASP A 53 3.35 1.05 -10.59
C ASP A 53 2.11 1.94 -10.34
N MET A 54 0.98 1.31 -10.05
CA MET A 54 -0.30 2.01 -9.85
C MET A 54 -0.23 3.05 -8.73
N HIS A 55 0.21 2.65 -7.53
CA HIS A 55 0.24 3.55 -6.39
C HIS A 55 1.35 4.61 -6.49
N SER A 56 2.45 4.34 -7.20
CA SER A 56 3.45 5.38 -7.49
C SER A 56 2.88 6.45 -8.44
N ARG A 57 2.13 6.04 -9.47
CA ARG A 57 1.49 6.97 -10.40
C ARG A 57 0.38 7.79 -9.75
N GLU A 58 -0.50 7.14 -8.98
CA GLU A 58 -1.57 7.82 -8.24
C GLU A 58 -0.98 8.83 -7.25
N ALA A 59 0.01 8.43 -6.46
CA ALA A 59 0.68 9.33 -5.52
C ALA A 59 1.29 10.55 -6.22
N LYS A 60 1.97 10.34 -7.36
CA LYS A 60 2.56 11.43 -8.15
C LYS A 60 1.49 12.36 -8.72
N GLN A 61 0.36 11.82 -9.17
CA GLN A 61 -0.78 12.61 -9.65
C GLN A 61 -1.37 13.47 -8.53
N ASP A 62 -1.37 12.95 -7.30
CA ASP A 62 -1.87 13.64 -6.10
C ASP A 62 -0.81 14.53 -5.42
N GLY A 63 0.33 14.80 -6.08
CA GLY A 63 1.32 15.78 -5.66
C GLY A 63 2.50 15.25 -4.86
N GLU A 64 2.65 13.93 -4.71
CA GLU A 64 3.84 13.35 -4.07
C GLU A 64 5.10 13.54 -4.94
N THR A 65 6.25 13.71 -4.30
CA THR A 65 7.52 13.97 -5.00
C THR A 65 8.21 12.68 -5.43
N GLU A 66 8.90 12.68 -6.56
CA GLU A 66 9.66 11.51 -7.03
C GLU A 66 10.71 11.06 -6.00
N GLN A 67 11.36 12.01 -5.35
CA GLN A 67 12.37 11.74 -4.32
C GLN A 67 11.77 10.94 -3.16
N ARG A 68 10.57 11.34 -2.67
CA ARG A 68 9.88 10.62 -1.61
C ARG A 68 9.41 9.24 -2.08
N LEU A 69 8.84 9.13 -3.29
CA LEU A 69 8.40 7.85 -3.86
C LEU A 69 9.55 6.83 -3.96
N TRP A 70 10.71 7.24 -4.45
CA TRP A 70 11.89 6.37 -4.55
C TRP A 70 12.39 5.93 -3.17
N LEU A 71 12.32 6.82 -2.18
CA LEU A 71 12.84 6.57 -0.84
C LEU A 71 11.87 5.87 0.10
N VAL A 72 10.61 5.62 -0.29
CA VAL A 72 9.68 4.80 0.51
C VAL A 72 10.26 3.43 0.84
N ALA A 73 10.99 2.81 -0.09
CA ALA A 73 11.62 1.50 0.15
C ALA A 73 12.76 1.55 1.18
N ALA A 74 13.35 2.73 1.39
CA ALA A 74 14.51 2.99 2.24
C ALA A 74 14.20 4.06 3.31
N TRP A 75 12.94 4.13 3.75
CA TRP A 75 12.42 5.24 4.58
C TRP A 75 13.15 5.42 5.92
N LYS A 76 13.71 4.35 6.50
CA LYS A 76 14.34 4.37 7.84
C LYS A 76 15.50 5.36 7.93
N GLU A 77 16.32 5.46 6.88
CA GLU A 77 17.49 6.34 6.82
C GLU A 77 17.18 7.71 6.18
N SER A 78 15.95 7.91 5.69
CA SER A 78 15.55 9.15 5.01
C SER A 78 14.95 10.16 5.99
N PRO A 79 15.41 11.43 5.98
CA PRO A 79 14.80 12.51 6.77
C PRO A 79 13.53 13.09 6.13
N LEU A 80 13.08 12.59 4.98
CA LEU A 80 11.99 13.19 4.20
C LEU A 80 10.60 12.91 4.77
N PHE A 81 10.46 11.96 5.70
CA PHE A 81 9.19 11.47 6.22
C PHE A 81 8.96 11.97 7.64
N THR A 82 7.75 12.44 7.91
CA THR A 82 7.33 12.89 9.24
C THR A 82 7.28 11.73 10.24
N GLU A 83 7.33 12.00 11.54
CA GLU A 83 7.21 10.97 12.57
C GLU A 83 5.94 10.12 12.42
N ARG A 84 4.82 10.75 12.05
CA ARG A 84 3.55 10.05 11.78
C ARG A 84 3.65 9.11 10.57
N GLU A 85 4.30 9.53 9.48
CA GLU A 85 4.55 8.68 8.30
C GLU A 85 5.51 7.53 8.64
N ARG A 86 6.58 7.81 9.39
CA ARG A 86 7.54 6.80 9.87
C ARG A 86 6.85 5.75 10.73
N MET A 87 5.95 6.19 11.61
CA MET A 87 5.11 5.29 12.40
C MET A 87 4.18 4.46 11.51
N ALA A 88 3.55 5.06 10.50
CA ALA A 88 2.73 4.31 9.54
C ALA A 88 3.56 3.29 8.75
N PHE A 89 4.81 3.58 8.40
CA PHE A 89 5.68 2.63 7.71
C PHE A 89 6.10 1.46 8.62
N ALA A 90 6.46 1.72 9.87
CA ALA A 90 6.75 0.66 10.83
C ALA A 90 5.51 -0.23 11.07
N TRP A 91 4.34 0.38 11.20
CA TRP A 91 3.06 -0.33 11.28
C TRP A 91 2.78 -1.15 10.01
N THR A 92 3.04 -0.58 8.83
CA THR A 92 2.91 -1.23 7.52
C THR A 92 3.78 -2.49 7.43
N GLU A 93 5.05 -2.39 7.84
CA GLU A 93 5.99 -3.52 7.82
C GLU A 93 5.52 -4.65 8.75
N ALA A 94 5.12 -4.33 9.99
CA ALA A 94 4.65 -5.33 10.96
C ALA A 94 3.35 -6.01 10.51
N VAL A 95 2.35 -5.23 10.04
CA VAL A 95 1.06 -5.79 9.60
C VAL A 95 1.17 -6.54 8.28
N THR A 96 2.07 -6.13 7.38
CA THR A 96 2.30 -6.88 6.12
C THR A 96 2.97 -8.22 6.39
N ASN A 97 3.93 -8.26 7.32
CA ASN A 97 4.64 -9.47 7.75
C ASN A 97 4.03 -10.10 9.01
N ILE A 98 2.71 -9.98 9.19
CA ILE A 98 2.03 -10.37 10.45
C ILE A 98 2.28 -11.82 10.87
N ALA A 99 2.59 -12.70 9.92
CA ALA A 99 2.88 -14.11 10.18
C ALA A 99 4.19 -14.34 10.94
N ASP A 100 5.14 -13.39 10.88
CA ASP A 100 6.47 -13.55 11.47
C ASP A 100 6.43 -13.41 13.00
N ALA A 101 5.76 -12.37 13.50
CA ALA A 101 5.73 -12.05 14.92
C ALA A 101 4.45 -11.32 15.39
N GLY A 102 3.47 -11.13 14.51
CA GLY A 102 2.34 -10.24 14.79
C GLY A 102 2.77 -8.77 14.91
N VAL A 103 2.01 -8.00 15.68
CA VAL A 103 2.35 -6.61 16.03
C VAL A 103 2.92 -6.61 17.46
N PRO A 104 4.20 -6.25 17.66
CA PRO A 104 4.79 -6.16 19.00
C PRO A 104 4.09 -5.13 19.89
N ALA A 105 4.05 -5.38 21.20
CA ALA A 105 3.32 -4.53 22.15
C ALA A 105 3.91 -3.11 22.23
N GLU A 106 5.23 -3.00 22.17
CA GLU A 106 5.97 -1.74 22.11
C GLU A 106 5.66 -0.94 20.84
N LEU A 107 5.50 -1.62 19.70
CA LEU A 107 5.12 -0.98 18.45
C LEU A 107 3.68 -0.45 18.52
N TYR A 108 2.77 -1.22 19.12
CA TYR A 108 1.39 -0.78 19.36
C TYR A 108 1.33 0.45 20.27
N ALA A 109 2.04 0.41 21.40
CA ALA A 109 2.09 1.51 22.35
C ALA A 109 2.70 2.78 21.75
N GLU A 110 3.72 2.65 20.90
CA GLU A 110 4.27 3.78 20.16
C GLU A 110 3.28 4.32 19.14
N ALA A 111 2.62 3.44 18.36
CA ALA A 111 1.66 3.85 17.34
C ALA A 111 0.48 4.65 17.91
N GLN A 112 0.04 4.33 19.14
CA GLN A 112 -1.00 5.08 19.85
C GLN A 112 -0.64 6.54 20.17
N LYS A 113 0.65 6.91 20.12
CA LYS A 113 1.08 8.30 20.28
C LYS A 113 0.87 9.14 19.03
N HIS A 114 0.81 8.49 17.86
CA HIS A 114 0.70 9.14 16.55
C HIS A 114 -0.68 9.01 15.92
N PHE A 115 -1.43 7.96 16.29
CA PHE A 115 -2.76 7.65 15.74
C PHE A 115 -3.76 7.36 16.86
N SER A 116 -4.97 7.90 16.74
CA SER A 116 -6.10 7.46 17.55
C SER A 116 -6.46 5.99 17.27
N GLY A 117 -7.20 5.37 18.19
CA GLY A 117 -7.67 3.99 18.00
C GLY A 117 -8.50 3.81 16.72
N GLY A 118 -9.33 4.80 16.37
CA GLY A 118 -10.11 4.78 15.12
C GLY A 118 -9.23 4.89 13.87
N GLU A 119 -8.19 5.71 13.90
CA GLU A 119 -7.23 5.80 12.80
C GLU A 119 -6.40 4.53 12.66
N LEU A 120 -5.97 3.88 13.75
CA LEU A 120 -5.25 2.60 13.69
C LEU A 120 -6.08 1.50 13.06
N VAL A 121 -7.38 1.43 13.36
CA VAL A 121 -8.30 0.50 12.71
C VAL A 121 -8.37 0.79 11.20
N LYS A 122 -8.57 2.05 10.81
CA LYS A 122 -8.63 2.45 9.40
C LYS A 122 -7.33 2.17 8.65
N LEU A 123 -6.19 2.47 9.27
CA LEU A 123 -4.85 2.19 8.75
C LEU A 123 -4.66 0.69 8.53
N THR A 124 -5.06 -0.12 9.50
CA THR A 124 -4.97 -1.59 9.43
C THR A 124 -5.91 -2.16 8.37
N MET A 125 -7.12 -1.61 8.20
CA MET A 125 -8.04 -1.98 7.11
C MET A 125 -7.45 -1.64 5.73
N ALA A 126 -6.83 -0.47 5.59
CA ALA A 126 -6.13 -0.09 4.37
C ALA A 126 -5.00 -1.08 4.04
N LEU A 127 -4.22 -1.48 5.05
CA LEU A 127 -3.15 -2.47 4.92
C LEU A 127 -3.65 -3.87 4.57
N GLY A 128 -4.75 -4.31 5.17
CA GLY A 128 -5.40 -5.58 4.81
C GLY A 128 -5.92 -5.58 3.37
N MET A 129 -6.50 -4.46 2.93
CA MET A 129 -6.99 -4.31 1.56
C MET A 129 -5.85 -4.35 0.54
N ILE A 130 -4.77 -3.57 0.73
CA ILE A 130 -3.63 -3.62 -0.20
C ILE A 130 -2.94 -4.99 -0.19
N ASN A 131 -2.84 -5.65 0.96
CA ASN A 131 -2.32 -7.01 1.04
C ASN A 131 -3.18 -8.02 0.26
N THR A 132 -4.49 -7.80 0.22
CA THR A 132 -5.43 -8.60 -0.60
C THR A 132 -5.19 -8.33 -2.09
N TRP A 133 -5.09 -7.06 -2.51
CA TRP A 133 -4.78 -6.71 -3.90
C TRP A 133 -3.42 -7.24 -4.35
N ASN A 134 -2.39 -7.14 -3.50
CA ASN A 134 -1.06 -7.69 -3.79
C ASN A 134 -1.15 -9.21 -4.05
N ARG A 135 -1.89 -9.96 -3.20
CA ARG A 135 -2.08 -11.40 -3.37
C ARG A 135 -2.77 -11.75 -4.68
N LEU A 136 -3.82 -11.02 -5.06
CA LEU A 136 -4.51 -11.24 -6.34
C LEU A 136 -3.60 -10.94 -7.53
N CYS A 137 -2.97 -9.75 -7.55
CA CYS A 137 -2.13 -9.32 -8.66
C CYS A 137 -0.91 -10.21 -8.86
N VAL A 138 -0.22 -10.60 -7.77
CA VAL A 138 0.95 -11.48 -7.83
C VAL A 138 0.53 -12.89 -8.26
N THR A 139 -0.52 -13.46 -7.66
CA THR A 139 -0.96 -14.84 -7.98
C THR A 139 -1.35 -14.99 -9.44
N PHE A 140 -2.08 -14.01 -9.97
CA PHE A 140 -2.65 -14.06 -11.31
C PHE A 140 -1.84 -13.33 -12.39
N HIS A 141 -0.63 -12.86 -12.04
CA HIS A 141 0.28 -12.15 -12.94
C HIS A 141 -0.37 -10.93 -13.62
N ALA A 142 -1.02 -10.07 -12.83
CA ALA A 142 -1.51 -8.79 -13.34
C ALA A 142 -0.34 -7.99 -13.93
N VAL A 143 -0.52 -7.47 -15.15
CA VAL A 143 0.53 -6.74 -15.89
C VAL A 143 0.19 -5.25 -15.86
N HIS A 144 1.08 -4.44 -15.29
CA HIS A 144 0.91 -2.98 -15.30
C HIS A 144 1.09 -2.42 -16.72
N PRO A 145 0.60 -1.20 -16.98
CA PRO A 145 0.96 -0.48 -18.20
C PRO A 145 2.49 -0.41 -18.35
N VAL A 146 2.97 -0.79 -19.53
CA VAL A 146 4.38 -0.59 -19.92
C VAL A 146 4.37 0.56 -20.90
N ALA A 147 4.94 1.70 -20.51
CA ALA A 147 5.13 2.80 -21.45
C ALA A 147 5.99 2.29 -22.63
N GLU A 148 5.60 2.63 -23.85
CA GLU A 148 6.45 2.37 -25.01
C GLU A 148 7.80 3.02 -24.76
N ALA A 149 8.88 2.25 -24.90
CA ALA A 149 10.22 2.79 -24.77
C ALA A 149 10.36 3.92 -25.78
N LYS A 150 10.59 5.16 -25.31
CA LYS A 150 11.16 6.17 -26.19
C LYS A 150 12.47 5.58 -26.70
N ALA A 151 12.59 5.41 -28.01
CA ALA A 151 13.84 5.04 -28.64
C ALA A 151 14.92 5.98 -28.09
N ALA A 152 15.96 5.37 -27.49
CA ALA A 152 17.11 6.09 -26.96
C ALA A 152 17.85 6.83 -28.08
#